data_AF-A0A944GP14-F1
#
_entry.id   AF-A0A944GP14-F1
#
_cell.length_a   1.000
_cell.length_b   1.000
_cell.length_c   1.000
_cell.angle_alpha   90.00
_cell.angle_beta   90.00
_cell.angle_gamma   90.00
#
_symmetry.space_group_name_H-M   'P 1'
#
loop_
_entity.id
_entity.type
_entity.pdbx_description
1 polymer ?
#
loop_
_entity_poly.entity_id
_entity_poly.type
_entity_poly.pdbx_seq_one_letter_code
_entity_poly.pdbx_strand_id
1 'polypeptide(L)' 'MEGRSRAAAMPVAERFVSINGEGPRAGRFAAFVRFAGCNLSCSYCDTRWACQPGCPVEQLSCAQIARWVLE' A
#
# COMPACT_ATOMS: atom_id res chain seq x y z
N MET A 1 -17.66 2.96 -23.79
CA MET A 1 -17.31 1.69 -23.13
C MET A 1 -16.92 2.02 -21.70
N GLU A 2 -17.92 2.45 -20.92
CA GLU A 2 -17.78 2.86 -19.51
C GLU A 2 -17.13 1.73 -18.68
N GLY A 3 -15.87 1.94 -18.32
CA GLY A 3 -15.20 1.15 -17.30
C GLY A 3 -15.87 1.40 -15.96
N ARG A 4 -16.84 0.56 -15.61
CA ARG A 4 -17.39 0.49 -14.25
C ARG A 4 -16.27 0.04 -13.31
N SER A 5 -15.54 1.01 -12.75
CA SER A 5 -14.76 0.83 -11.53
C SER A 5 -15.75 0.43 -10.42
N ARG A 6 -15.94 -0.87 -10.22
CA ARG A 6 -16.47 -1.35 -8.94
C ARG A 6 -15.52 -0.80 -7.87
N ALA A 7 -16.07 -0.13 -6.86
CA ALA A 7 -15.32 0.32 -5.70
C ALA A 7 -14.83 -0.92 -4.92
N ALA A 8 -13.81 -1.59 -5.46
CA ALA A 8 -13.15 -2.70 -4.78
C ALA A 8 -12.36 -2.09 -3.63
N ALA A 9 -12.68 -2.55 -2.42
CA ALA A 9 -11.87 -2.23 -1.25
C ALA A 9 -10.51 -2.92 -1.40
N MET A 10 -9.45 -2.15 -1.22
CA MET A 10 -8.07 -2.62 -1.23
C MET A 10 -7.59 -2.75 0.21
N PRO A 11 -6.97 -3.88 0.57
CA PRO A 11 -6.49 -4.13 1.93
C PRO A 11 -5.18 -3.36 2.17
N VAL A 12 -5.25 -2.21 2.83
CA VAL A 12 -4.08 -1.39 3.17
C VAL A 12 -3.57 -1.78 4.55
N ALA A 13 -2.34 -2.30 4.62
CA ALA A 13 -1.69 -2.68 5.88
C ALA A 13 -1.20 -1.45 6.66
N GLU A 14 -0.64 -0.46 5.95
CA GLU A 14 -0.24 0.82 6.53
C GLU A 14 -0.17 1.90 5.44
N ARG A 15 -0.37 3.15 5.84
CA ARG A 15 -0.15 4.33 5.02
C ARG A 15 0.43 5.47 5.85
N PHE A 16 1.47 6.13 5.35
CA PHE A 16 2.15 7.23 6.05
C PHE A 16 2.96 8.09 5.09
N VAL A 17 3.35 9.29 5.54
CA VAL A 17 4.25 10.18 4.80
C VAL A 17 5.64 10.11 5.42
N SER A 18 6.67 9.91 4.60
CA SER A 18 8.07 9.88 5.04
C SER A 18 9.00 10.26 3.89
N ILE A 19 10.30 10.09 4.10
CA ILE A 19 11.34 10.21 3.08
C ILE A 19 11.59 8.83 2.46
N ASN A 20 11.63 8.75 1.13
CA ASN A 20 11.96 7.53 0.42
C ASN A 20 13.42 7.13 0.67
N GLY A 21 13.63 5.90 1.16
CA GLY A 21 14.95 5.41 1.57
C GLY A 21 15.79 4.79 0.45
N GLU A 22 15.16 4.41 -0.67
CA GLU A 22 15.80 3.53 -1.66
C GLU A 22 15.63 3.99 -3.11
N GLY A 23 16.51 3.49 -3.98
CA GLY A 23 16.44 3.70 -5.42
C GLY A 23 16.70 5.15 -5.88
N PRO A 24 16.39 5.48 -7.15
CA PRO A 24 16.75 6.77 -7.76
C PRO A 24 16.06 8.00 -7.15
N ARG A 25 15.02 7.79 -6.34
CA ARG A 25 14.27 8.85 -5.65
C ARG A 25 14.56 8.87 -4.15
N ALA A 26 15.61 8.20 -3.69
CA ALA A 26 16.00 8.25 -2.29
C ALA A 26 16.21 9.72 -1.85
N GLY A 27 15.80 10.05 -0.62
CA GLY A 27 15.85 11.41 -0.07
C GLY A 27 14.65 12.31 -0.41
N ARG A 28 13.66 11.83 -1.18
CA ARG A 28 12.46 12.61 -1.51
C ARG A 28 11.31 12.31 -0.56
N PHE A 29 10.51 13.33 -0.23
CA PHE A 29 9.22 13.14 0.43
C PHE A 29 8.28 12.28 -0.43
N ALA A 30 7.62 11.32 0.21
CA ALA A 30 6.70 10.41 -0.44
C ALA A 30 5.58 9.97 0.51
N ALA A 31 4.39 9.77 -0.06
CA ALA A 31 3.31 9.03 0.56
C ALA A 31 3.50 7.54 0.28
N PHE A 32 3.58 6.73 1.33
CA PHE A 32 3.70 5.29 1.27
C PHE A 32 2.33 4.65 1.50
N VAL A 33 1.94 3.73 0.63
CA VAL A 33 0.75 2.90 0.78
C VAL A 33 1.19 1.45 0.65
N ARG A 34 1.15 0.70 1.75
CA ARG A 34 1.48 -0.72 1.76
C ARG A 34 0.20 -1.54 1.71
N PHE A 35 0.06 -2.37 0.68
CA PHE A 35 -1.01 -3.36 0.63
C PHE A 35 -0.65 -4.62 1.40
N ALA A 36 -1.65 -5.28 1.97
CA ALA A 36 -1.48 -6.58 2.59
C ALA A 36 -1.51 -7.71 1.55
N GLY A 37 -0.73 -8.76 1.81
CA GLY A 37 -0.63 -9.94 0.96
C GLY A 37 0.47 -9.83 -0.10
N CYS A 38 1.02 -11.00 -0.45
CA CYS A 38 1.98 -11.18 -1.53
C CYS A 38 1.77 -12.57 -2.13
N ASN A 39 1.95 -12.71 -3.43
CA ASN A 39 1.90 -14.00 -4.13
C ASN A 39 3.21 -14.81 -3.99
N LEU A 40 4.21 -14.27 -3.27
CA LEU A 40 5.50 -14.89 -3.01
C LEU A 40 5.68 -15.14 -1.50
N SER A 41 6.60 -16.06 -1.17
CA SER A 41 6.93 -16.47 0.20
C SER A 41 8.43 -16.35 0.51
N CYS A 42 9.03 -15.21 0.12
CA CYS A 42 10.47 -14.97 0.21
C CYS A 42 11.01 -15.12 1.64
N SER A 43 12.08 -15.89 1.82
CA SER A 43 12.75 -16.08 3.12
C SER A 43 13.45 -14.81 3.63
N TYR A 44 13.82 -13.91 2.73
CA TYR A 44 14.58 -12.68 3.00
C TYR A 44 13.70 -11.42 3.11
N CYS A 45 12.37 -11.55 3.19
CA CYS A 45 11.48 -10.40 3.28
C CYS A 45 11.55 -9.76 4.68
N ASP A 46 11.96 -8.50 4.73
CA ASP A 46 12.00 -7.67 5.94
C ASP A 46 10.61 -7.24 6.44
N THR A 47 9.62 -7.21 5.54
CA THR A 47 8.24 -6.79 5.80
C THR A 47 7.27 -7.98 5.76
N ARG A 48 7.73 -9.14 6.24
CA ARG A 48 6.95 -10.40 6.17
C ARG A 48 5.60 -10.31 6.88
N TRP A 49 5.50 -9.49 7.93
CA TRP A 49 4.28 -9.30 8.71
C TRP A 49 3.08 -8.88 7.85
N ALA A 50 3.29 -8.04 6.81
CA ALA A 50 2.22 -7.57 5.93
C ALA A 50 1.66 -8.67 5.01
N CYS A 51 2.34 -9.81 4.92
CA CYS A 51 1.95 -10.95 4.11
C CYS A 51 1.33 -12.10 4.92
N GLN A 52 1.33 -12.00 6.26
CA GLN A 52 0.84 -13.07 7.13
C GLN A 52 -0.69 -13.08 7.27
N PRO A 53 -1.31 -14.26 7.47
CA PRO A 53 -2.71 -14.34 7.87
C PRO A 53 -2.96 -13.51 9.13
N GLY A 54 -4.02 -12.69 9.12
CA GLY A 54 -4.36 -11.82 10.26
C GLY A 54 -3.63 -10.49 10.31
N CYS A 55 -2.87 -10.11 9.28
CA CYS A 55 -2.38 -8.74 9.12
C CYS A 55 -3.56 -7.75 9.26
N PRO A 56 -3.50 -6.79 10.20
CA PRO A 56 -4.50 -5.73 10.28
C PRO A 56 -4.54 -4.94 8.98
N VAL A 57 -5.75 -4.65 8.50
CA VAL A 57 -5.95 -3.90 7.25
C VAL A 57 -7.05 -2.88 7.37
N GLU A 58 -6.81 -1.70 6.81
CA GLU A 58 -7.84 -0.72 6.49
C GLU A 58 -8.35 -1.01 5.08
N GLN A 59 -9.67 -1.14 4.92
CA GLN A 59 -10.30 -1.41 3.64
C GLN A 59 -10.60 -0.09 2.93
N LEU A 60 -9.79 0.28 1.93
CA LEU A 60 -9.90 1.56 1.23
C LEU A 60 -10.14 1.38 -0.26
N SER A 61 -11.04 2.18 -0.82
CA SER A 61 -11.17 2.31 -2.27
C SER A 61 -10.00 3.09 -2.87
N CYS A 62 -9.74 2.92 -4.17
CA CYS A 62 -8.75 3.72 -4.89
C CYS A 62 -8.98 5.22 -4.74
N ALA A 63 -10.25 5.66 -4.72
CA ALA A 63 -10.61 7.06 -4.56
C ALA A 63 -10.25 7.60 -3.16
N GLN A 64 -10.42 6.80 -2.10
CA GLN A 64 -10.02 7.19 -0.74
C GLN A 64 -8.51 7.30 -0.60
N ILE A 65 -7.75 6.36 -1.19
CA ILE A 65 -6.28 6.43 -1.19
C ILE A 65 -5.79 7.63 -1.99
N ALA A 66 -6.34 7.85 -3.18
CA ALA A 66 -5.96 9.01 -4.00
C ALA A 66 -6.26 10.33 -3.28
N ARG A 67 -7.42 10.43 -2.61
CA ARG A 67 -7.75 11.58 -1.78
C ARG A 67 -6.72 11.80 -0.67
N TRP A 68 -6.37 10.75 0.06
CA TRP A 68 -5.36 10.85 1.13
C TRP A 68 -3.97 11.27 0.63
N VAL A 69 -3.58 10.92 -0.59
CA VAL A 69 -2.29 11.33 -1.17
C VAL A 69 -2.30 12.81 -1.61
N LEU A 70 -3.47 13.35 -1.95
CA LEU A 70 -3.62 14.70 -2.51
C LEU A 70 -3.93 15.78 -1.47
N GLU A 71 -4.39 15.38 -0.28
CA GLU A 71 -4.66 16.24 0.87
C GLU A 71 -3.41 16.40 1.75
#